data_AF-A0A132A8T1-F1
#
_entry.id   AF-A0A132A8T1-F1
#
_cell.length_a   1.000
_cell.length_b   1.000
_cell.length_c   1.000
_cell.angle_alpha   90.00
_cell.angle_beta   90.00
_cell.angle_gamma   90.00
#
_symmetry.space_group_name_H-M   'P 1'
#
loop_
_entity.id
_entity.type
_entity.pdbx_description
1 polymer ?
#
loop_
_entity_poly.entity_id
_entity_poly.type
_entity_poly.pdbx_seq_one_letter_code
_entity_poly.pdbx_strand_id
1 'polypeptide(L)'
;IYLATDEIDVWRTEVPSFKRKGYQFVGEIEHTKTAAPVQRFQIESYENFLLDVYALSRKDYRVCTLNSHLCRLAYELIQIDRDYDMSQNVISLDDVYYFGGQRFDPGQTLGIESDSHEGYYIGDLQDSRDNIISHRKLSYPSFKTKESIVAVSFGTFSRVQ
;
A
#
# COMPACT_ATOMS: atom_id res chain seq x y z
N ILE A 1 -0.82 -10.40 -15.65
CA ILE A 1 -1.50 -9.75 -14.50
C ILE A 1 -1.96 -10.85 -13.56
N TYR A 2 -1.52 -10.83 -12.30
CA TYR A 2 -2.17 -11.63 -11.26
C TYR A 2 -3.33 -10.82 -10.69
N LEU A 3 -4.53 -11.38 -10.64
CA LEU A 3 -5.72 -10.69 -10.15
C LEU A 3 -6.23 -11.41 -8.91
N ALA A 4 -6.15 -10.73 -7.76
CA ALA A 4 -6.83 -11.11 -6.53
C ALA A 4 -7.99 -10.13 -6.31
N THR A 5 -9.20 -10.66 -6.13
CA THR A 5 -10.42 -9.88 -5.91
C THR A 5 -11.46 -10.75 -5.22
N ASP A 6 -12.28 -10.16 -4.36
CA ASP A 6 -13.47 -10.77 -3.77
C ASP A 6 -14.75 -10.49 -4.59
N GLU A 7 -14.63 -9.78 -5.72
CA GLU A 7 -15.73 -9.46 -6.62
C GLU A 7 -15.72 -10.35 -7.88
N ILE A 8 -16.63 -11.33 -7.92
CA ILE A 8 -16.69 -12.28 -9.05
C ILE A 8 -16.99 -11.62 -10.39
N ASP A 9 -17.73 -10.52 -10.38
CA ASP A 9 -18.17 -9.88 -11.61
C ASP A 9 -17.02 -9.22 -12.36
N VAL A 10 -15.92 -8.84 -11.69
CA VAL A 10 -14.69 -8.34 -12.34
C VAL A 10 -14.16 -9.35 -13.36
N TRP A 11 -14.18 -10.65 -13.03
CA TRP A 11 -13.77 -11.71 -13.97
C TRP A 11 -14.70 -11.84 -15.17
N ARG A 12 -15.98 -11.47 -15.02
CA ARG A 12 -17.01 -11.62 -16.05
C ARG A 12 -17.15 -10.39 -16.94
N THR A 13 -17.02 -9.19 -16.38
CA THR A 13 -17.27 -7.92 -17.09
C THR A 13 -15.98 -7.27 -17.58
N GLU A 14 -14.95 -7.19 -16.74
CA GLU A 14 -13.75 -6.40 -17.03
C GLU A 14 -12.66 -7.23 -17.72
N VAL A 15 -12.33 -8.39 -17.14
CA VAL A 15 -11.22 -9.24 -17.63
C VAL A 15 -11.32 -9.60 -19.12
N PRO A 16 -12.50 -9.94 -19.70
CA PRO A 16 -12.59 -10.23 -21.13
C PRO A 16 -12.17 -9.05 -22.02
N SER A 17 -12.46 -7.82 -21.60
CA SER A 17 -12.08 -6.60 -22.34
C SER A 17 -10.57 -6.45 -22.41
N PHE A 18 -9.87 -6.65 -21.29
CA PHE A 18 -8.41 -6.59 -21.25
C PHE A 18 -7.76 -7.79 -21.95
N LYS A 19 -8.32 -9.00 -21.85
CA LYS A 19 -7.83 -10.15 -22.62
C LYS A 19 -7.87 -9.90 -24.13
N ARG A 20 -8.93 -9.26 -24.65
CA ARG A 20 -9.01 -8.85 -26.07
C ARG A 20 -7.95 -7.82 -26.46
N LYS A 21 -7.42 -7.03 -25.52
CA LYS A 21 -6.30 -6.11 -25.71
C LYS A 21 -4.93 -6.78 -25.58
N GLY A 22 -4.88 -8.10 -25.40
CA GLY A 22 -3.63 -8.87 -25.31
C GLY A 22 -3.12 -9.12 -23.89
N TYR A 23 -3.85 -8.74 -22.85
CA TYR A 23 -3.43 -8.99 -21.46
C TYR A 23 -3.69 -10.45 -21.06
N GLN A 24 -2.72 -11.07 -20.39
CA GLN A 24 -2.89 -12.37 -19.77
C GLN A 24 -3.18 -12.21 -18.28
N PHE A 25 -4.27 -12.83 -17.82
CA PHE A 25 -4.66 -12.89 -16.42
C PHE A 25 -4.32 -14.25 -15.82
N VAL A 26 -3.79 -14.24 -14.61
CA VAL A 26 -3.49 -15.39 -13.76
C VAL A 26 -4.26 -15.19 -12.45
N GLY A 27 -4.91 -16.24 -11.97
CA GLY A 27 -5.84 -16.19 -10.83
C GLY A 27 -7.03 -17.09 -11.11
N GLU A 28 -7.72 -17.51 -10.05
CA GLU A 28 -8.83 -18.46 -10.15
C GLU A 28 -10.14 -17.80 -9.70
N ILE A 29 -11.15 -17.89 -10.56
CA ILE A 29 -12.50 -17.37 -10.25
C ILE A 29 -13.11 -18.07 -9.03
N GLU A 30 -12.72 -19.32 -8.77
CA GLU A 30 -13.17 -20.06 -7.58
C GLU A 30 -12.58 -19.47 -6.29
N HIS A 31 -11.33 -18.98 -6.30
CA HIS A 31 -10.75 -18.28 -5.15
C HIS A 31 -11.60 -17.03 -4.81
N THR A 32 -11.96 -16.25 -5.84
CA THR A 32 -12.83 -15.07 -5.68
C THR A 32 -14.18 -15.41 -5.05
N LYS A 33 -14.79 -16.57 -5.37
CA LYS A 33 -16.05 -16.99 -4.73
C LYS A 33 -15.89 -17.22 -3.24
N THR A 34 -14.82 -17.91 -2.84
CA THR A 34 -14.57 -18.24 -1.42
C THR A 34 -14.27 -17.00 -0.57
N ALA A 35 -13.85 -15.89 -1.19
CA ALA A 35 -13.59 -14.62 -0.50
C ALA A 35 -14.87 -13.82 -0.17
N ALA A 36 -16.03 -14.23 -0.71
CA ALA A 36 -17.31 -13.60 -0.42
C ALA A 36 -17.65 -13.69 1.09
N PRO A 37 -18.35 -12.69 1.68
CA PRO A 37 -18.57 -12.61 3.13
C PRO A 37 -19.13 -13.89 3.78
N VAL A 38 -19.96 -14.65 3.05
CA VAL A 38 -20.60 -15.87 3.54
C VAL A 38 -19.62 -17.04 3.68
N GLN A 39 -18.60 -17.11 2.81
CA GLN A 39 -17.63 -18.22 2.75
C GLN A 39 -16.27 -17.86 3.34
N ARG A 40 -16.05 -16.58 3.65
CA ARG A 40 -14.77 -15.98 4.07
C ARG A 40 -14.09 -16.66 5.27
N PHE A 41 -14.85 -17.31 6.14
CA PHE A 41 -14.33 -17.95 7.36
C PHE A 41 -14.16 -19.46 7.24
N GLN A 42 -14.28 -20.01 6.03
CA GLN A 42 -14.00 -21.43 5.75
C GLN A 42 -12.50 -21.65 5.52
N ILE A 43 -12.03 -22.88 5.77
CA ILE A 43 -10.60 -23.21 5.66
C ILE A 43 -10.09 -23.01 4.22
N GLU A 44 -10.93 -23.34 3.24
CA GLU A 44 -10.63 -23.16 1.81
C GLU A 44 -10.44 -21.69 1.46
N SER A 45 -11.24 -20.79 2.07
CA SER A 45 -11.09 -19.35 1.88
C SER A 45 -9.76 -18.84 2.45
N TYR A 46 -9.34 -19.37 3.61
CA TYR A 46 -8.06 -19.03 4.21
C TYR A 46 -6.87 -19.50 3.37
N GLU A 47 -6.91 -20.72 2.84
CA GLU A 47 -5.87 -21.25 1.94
C GLU A 47 -5.77 -20.40 0.67
N ASN A 48 -6.91 -20.05 0.06
CA ASN A 48 -6.96 -19.18 -1.12
C ASN A 48 -6.43 -17.77 -0.82
N PHE A 49 -6.76 -17.22 0.35
CA PHE A 49 -6.22 -15.94 0.81
C PHE A 49 -4.69 -15.98 0.93
N LEU A 50 -4.12 -17.04 1.50
CA LEU A 50 -2.66 -17.20 1.60
C LEU A 50 -2.01 -17.30 0.22
N LEU A 51 -2.63 -18.02 -0.72
CA LEU A 51 -2.16 -18.11 -2.10
C LEU A 51 -2.18 -16.74 -2.79
N ASP A 52 -3.24 -15.95 -2.59
CA ASP A 52 -3.33 -14.59 -3.13
C ASP A 52 -2.25 -13.67 -2.57
N VAL A 53 -2.04 -13.68 -1.25
CA VAL A 53 -0.98 -12.89 -0.58
C VAL A 53 0.40 -13.29 -1.11
N TYR A 54 0.68 -14.59 -1.19
CA TYR A 54 1.95 -15.12 -1.70
C TYR A 54 2.16 -14.76 -3.17
N ALA A 55 1.13 -14.92 -4.00
CA ALA A 55 1.24 -14.60 -5.41
C ALA A 55 1.46 -13.09 -5.62
N LEU A 56 0.77 -12.24 -4.88
CA LEU A 56 0.93 -10.79 -4.94
C LEU A 56 2.29 -10.32 -4.40
N SER A 57 2.82 -10.94 -3.34
CA SER A 57 4.13 -10.57 -2.79
C SER A 57 5.27 -10.85 -3.77
N ARG A 58 5.10 -11.77 -4.73
CA ARG A 58 6.10 -12.09 -5.75
C ARG A 58 5.99 -11.29 -7.05
N LYS A 59 5.11 -10.30 -7.14
CA LYS A 59 4.99 -9.47 -8.35
C LYS A 59 5.96 -8.30 -8.30
N ASP A 60 6.61 -8.02 -9.43
CA ASP A 60 7.60 -6.94 -9.54
C ASP A 60 6.96 -5.55 -9.44
N TYR A 61 5.64 -5.45 -9.66
CA TYR A 61 4.88 -4.22 -9.55
C TYR A 61 3.44 -4.50 -9.12
N ARG A 62 2.84 -3.61 -8.33
CA ARG A 62 1.46 -3.75 -7.85
C ARG A 62 0.65 -2.48 -8.02
N VAL A 63 -0.63 -2.68 -8.31
CA VAL A 63 -1.65 -1.63 -8.33
C VAL A 63 -2.78 -2.13 -7.45
N CYS A 64 -3.11 -1.39 -6.39
CA CYS A 64 -4.11 -1.80 -5.42
C CYS A 64 -4.65 -0.60 -4.62
N THR A 65 -5.44 -0.87 -3.58
CA THR A 65 -5.82 0.08 -2.54
C THR A 65 -5.04 -0.24 -1.26
N LEU A 66 -4.25 0.71 -0.73
CA LEU A 66 -3.45 0.49 0.49
C LEU A 66 -4.29 0.56 1.77
N ASN A 67 -5.56 0.99 1.68
CA ASN A 67 -6.53 0.77 2.76
C ASN A 67 -6.78 -0.74 2.98
N SER A 68 -6.58 -1.59 1.95
CA SER A 68 -6.66 -3.05 2.07
C SER A 68 -5.48 -3.64 2.85
N HIS A 69 -5.78 -4.31 3.96
CA HIS A 69 -4.78 -5.05 4.75
C HIS A 69 -4.07 -6.12 3.92
N LEU A 70 -4.79 -6.76 2.99
CA LEU A 70 -4.22 -7.78 2.10
C LEU A 70 -3.14 -7.17 1.21
N CYS A 71 -3.39 -5.99 0.62
CA CYS A 71 -2.38 -5.35 -0.22
C CYS A 71 -1.17 -4.90 0.59
N ARG A 72 -1.37 -4.32 1.79
CA ARG A 72 -0.27 -3.94 2.67
C ARG A 72 0.58 -5.12 3.11
N LEU A 73 -0.05 -6.24 3.48
CA LEU A 73 0.66 -7.46 3.84
C LEU A 73 1.52 -7.99 2.67
N ALA A 74 0.94 -8.06 1.46
CA ALA A 74 1.70 -8.45 0.29
C ALA A 74 2.87 -7.48 0.03
N TYR A 75 2.63 -6.17 0.18
CA TYR A 75 3.64 -5.12 0.05
C TYR A 75 4.77 -5.28 1.05
N GLU A 76 4.49 -5.55 2.31
CA GLU A 76 5.50 -5.78 3.34
C GLU A 76 6.35 -7.03 3.03
N LEU A 77 5.71 -8.12 2.60
CA LEU A 77 6.40 -9.37 2.29
C LEU A 77 7.41 -9.24 1.14
N ILE A 78 7.15 -8.41 0.13
CA ILE A 78 8.14 -8.25 -0.97
C ILE A 78 9.44 -7.65 -0.48
N GLN A 79 9.39 -6.78 0.54
CA GLN A 79 10.56 -6.04 1.02
C GLN A 79 11.55 -6.98 1.70
N ILE A 80 11.07 -8.14 2.17
CA ILE A 80 11.87 -9.15 2.86
C ILE A 80 12.37 -10.22 1.87
N ASP A 81 11.62 -10.50 0.80
CA ASP A 81 11.93 -11.57 -0.17
C ASP A 81 12.94 -11.14 -1.24
N ARG A 82 13.29 -9.85 -1.32
CA ARG A 82 14.12 -9.28 -2.40
C ARG A 82 15.40 -8.64 -1.85
N ASP A 83 16.50 -8.84 -2.57
CA ASP A 83 17.81 -8.27 -2.22
C ASP A 83 17.98 -6.77 -2.57
N TYR A 84 16.89 -6.10 -2.99
CA TYR A 84 16.91 -4.69 -3.39
C TYR A 84 15.62 -3.97 -2.99
N ASP A 85 15.69 -2.64 -2.95
CA ASP A 85 14.58 -1.78 -2.53
C ASP A 85 13.38 -1.89 -3.47
N MET A 86 12.23 -2.28 -2.91
CA MET A 86 10.94 -2.41 -3.59
C MET A 86 9.92 -1.40 -3.05
N SER A 87 10.36 -0.37 -2.32
CA SER A 87 9.48 0.63 -1.70
C SER A 87 8.63 1.41 -2.72
N GLN A 88 9.17 1.61 -3.93
CA GLN A 88 8.49 2.34 -5.01
C GLN A 88 7.67 1.43 -5.95
N ASN A 89 7.60 0.12 -5.67
CA ASN A 89 7.00 -0.87 -6.58
C ASN A 89 5.50 -1.11 -6.30
N VAL A 90 4.81 -0.04 -5.91
CA VAL A 90 3.37 -0.03 -5.65
C VAL A 90 2.75 1.29 -6.10
N ILE A 91 1.61 1.21 -6.77
CA ILE A 91 0.68 2.34 -6.93
C ILE A 91 -0.56 2.03 -6.11
N SER A 92 -0.87 2.94 -5.19
CA SER A 92 -2.13 2.93 -4.46
C SER A 92 -3.16 3.84 -5.14
N LEU A 93 -4.41 3.42 -5.16
CA LEU A 93 -5.53 4.19 -5.70
C LEU A 93 -6.21 5.10 -4.67
N ASP A 94 -5.92 4.93 -3.38
CA ASP A 94 -6.60 5.63 -2.28
C ASP A 94 -5.62 6.31 -1.32
N ASP A 95 -4.87 5.52 -0.56
CA ASP A 95 -4.06 5.96 0.58
C ASP A 95 -2.56 5.71 0.35
N VAL A 96 -1.72 6.41 1.10
CA VAL A 96 -0.31 6.06 1.26
C VAL A 96 -0.15 4.82 2.15
N TYR A 97 1.04 4.21 2.18
CA TYR A 97 1.29 3.10 3.11
C TYR A 97 1.17 3.56 4.57
N TYR A 98 0.56 2.72 5.41
CA TYR A 98 0.47 2.91 6.84
C TYR A 98 0.36 1.56 7.56
N PHE A 99 0.66 1.53 8.85
CA PHE A 99 0.46 0.41 9.77
C PHE A 99 -0.64 0.76 10.79
N GLY A 100 -1.61 -0.15 10.99
CA GLY A 100 -2.71 0.07 11.92
C GLY A 100 -2.19 0.25 13.36
N GLY A 101 -2.48 1.40 13.99
CA GLY A 101 -2.01 1.72 15.34
C GLY A 101 -0.61 2.36 15.40
N GLN A 102 -0.07 2.82 14.26
CA GLN A 102 1.16 3.62 14.26
C GLN A 102 1.03 4.91 15.08
N ARG A 103 2.12 5.34 15.71
CA ARG A 103 2.17 6.54 16.55
C ARG A 103 2.44 7.83 15.79
N PHE A 104 2.86 7.72 14.53
CA PHE A 104 3.24 8.85 13.68
C PHE A 104 2.30 8.85 12.48
N ASP A 105 1.89 10.00 11.96
CA ASP A 105 0.94 10.01 10.85
C ASP A 105 1.63 9.59 9.54
N PRO A 106 0.98 8.74 8.74
CA PRO A 106 1.52 8.30 7.47
C PRO A 106 1.51 9.48 6.50
N GLY A 107 2.68 9.93 6.06
CA GLY A 107 2.82 11.13 5.26
C GLY A 107 3.22 12.38 6.03
N GLN A 108 3.70 12.25 7.28
CA GLN A 108 4.46 13.33 7.90
C GLN A 108 5.68 13.68 7.07
N THR A 109 5.63 14.86 6.45
CA THR A 109 6.69 15.39 5.62
C THR A 109 7.12 16.76 6.12
N LEU A 110 8.38 17.10 5.87
CA LEU A 110 8.97 18.39 6.18
C LEU A 110 8.97 19.24 4.92
N GLY A 111 8.43 20.45 4.99
CA GLY A 111 8.55 21.43 3.90
C GLY A 111 10.02 21.76 3.64
N ILE A 112 10.47 21.68 2.39
CA ILE A 112 11.87 21.95 2.01
C ILE A 112 12.05 23.22 1.16
N GLU A 113 10.96 23.86 0.74
CA GLU A 113 10.99 25.09 -0.05
C GLU A 113 9.94 26.09 0.46
N SER A 114 10.30 27.38 0.52
CA SER A 114 9.35 28.46 0.82
C SER A 114 8.53 28.80 -0.42
N ASP A 115 7.20 28.81 -0.31
CA ASP A 115 6.35 29.41 -1.34
C ASP A 115 5.39 30.45 -0.74
N SER A 116 5.30 31.57 -1.43
CA SER A 116 4.54 32.78 -1.04
C SER A 116 3.02 32.61 -1.20
N HIS A 117 2.58 31.52 -1.84
CA HIS A 117 1.18 31.13 -1.85
C HIS A 117 0.88 30.25 -0.63
N GLU A 118 0.13 30.83 0.30
CA GLU A 118 -0.55 30.17 1.41
C GLU A 118 0.24 29.88 2.71
N GLY A 119 1.49 30.32 2.83
CA GLY A 119 2.16 30.47 4.14
C GLY A 119 2.90 29.23 4.64
N TYR A 120 3.54 28.48 3.75
CA TYR A 120 4.39 27.33 4.08
C TYR A 120 5.84 27.78 4.34
N TYR A 121 6.43 27.30 5.43
CA TYR A 121 7.83 27.54 5.78
C TYR A 121 8.67 26.27 5.69
N ILE A 122 9.96 26.45 5.39
CA ILE A 122 10.96 25.38 5.45
C ILE A 122 11.00 24.84 6.88
N GLY A 123 10.86 23.52 7.02
CA GLY A 123 10.83 22.83 8.32
C GLY A 123 9.45 22.65 8.93
N ASP A 124 8.38 23.16 8.30
CA ASP A 124 7.03 22.89 8.77
C ASP A 124 6.69 21.40 8.65
N LEU A 125 6.12 20.82 9.71
CA LEU A 125 5.61 19.46 9.73
C LEU A 125 4.22 19.44 9.06
N GLN A 126 4.09 18.64 8.02
CA GLN A 126 2.88 18.50 7.21
C GLN A 126 2.40 17.05 7.28
N ASP A 127 1.12 16.83 7.56
CA ASP A 127 0.47 15.54 7.34
C ASP A 127 -0.11 15.53 5.92
N SER A 128 -0.36 14.35 5.36
CA SER A 128 -0.88 14.02 4.03
C SER A 128 -1.93 14.97 3.43
N ARG A 129 -2.63 15.81 4.23
CA ARG A 129 -3.49 16.92 3.79
C ARG A 129 -3.50 18.17 4.69
N ASP A 130 -2.71 18.21 5.77
CA ASP A 130 -2.85 19.19 6.85
C ASP A 130 -1.50 19.82 7.22
N ASN A 131 -1.43 21.15 7.32
CA ASN A 131 -0.29 21.81 7.97
C ASN A 131 -0.58 21.89 9.48
N ILE A 132 0.17 21.13 10.27
CA ILE A 132 -0.05 20.95 11.71
C ILE A 132 0.25 22.25 12.49
N ILE A 133 1.12 23.12 11.95
CA ILE A 133 1.57 24.36 12.60
C ILE A 133 0.60 25.52 12.34
N SER A 134 0.04 25.62 11.14
CA SER A 134 -0.89 26.69 10.78
C SER A 134 -2.37 26.34 10.98
N HIS A 135 -2.68 25.08 11.36
CA HIS A 135 -4.05 24.54 11.47
C HIS A 135 -4.90 24.73 10.19
N ARG A 136 -4.27 24.91 9.04
CA ARG A 136 -4.95 25.06 7.74
C ARG A 136 -4.85 23.77 6.95
N LYS A 137 -6.00 23.30 6.46
CA LYS A 137 -6.10 22.20 5.49
C LYS A 137 -5.89 22.75 4.10
N LEU A 138 -4.66 22.65 3.61
CA LEU A 138 -4.28 23.18 2.31
C LEU A 138 -3.44 22.13 1.59
N SER A 139 -3.77 21.89 0.33
CA SER A 139 -3.02 20.99 -0.52
C SER A 139 -1.64 21.58 -0.81
N TYR A 140 -0.59 20.78 -0.66
CA TYR A 140 0.78 21.18 -0.99
C TYR A 140 1.35 20.30 -2.11
N PRO A 141 2.27 20.82 -2.93
CA PRO A 141 2.94 20.00 -3.92
C PRO A 141 3.88 18.98 -3.26
N SER A 142 3.70 17.69 -3.55
CA SER A 142 4.48 16.61 -2.92
C SER A 142 5.99 16.68 -3.19
N PHE A 143 6.42 17.27 -4.31
CA PHE A 143 7.83 17.45 -4.62
C PHE A 143 8.53 18.52 -3.75
N LYS A 144 7.75 19.31 -2.98
CA LYS A 144 8.26 20.35 -2.06
C LYS A 144 8.38 19.86 -0.63
N THR A 145 8.22 18.56 -0.40
CA THR A 145 8.32 17.98 0.94
C THR A 145 9.28 16.80 0.96
N LYS A 146 9.75 16.45 2.16
CA LYS A 146 10.63 15.31 2.41
C LYS A 146 10.10 14.48 3.56
N GLU A 147 10.14 13.16 3.44
CA GLU A 147 9.69 12.25 4.51
C GLU A 147 10.44 12.49 5.82
N SER A 148 9.69 12.54 6.91
CA SER A 148 10.23 12.59 8.27
C SER A 148 10.52 11.17 8.76
N ILE A 149 11.79 10.84 8.99
CA ILE A 149 12.20 9.54 9.52
C ILE A 149 12.25 9.61 11.04
N VAL A 150 11.44 8.79 11.70
CA VAL A 150 11.43 8.69 13.17
C VAL A 150 12.26 7.50 13.63
N ALA A 151 13.26 7.76 14.46
CA ALA A 151 14.11 6.74 15.06
C ALA A 151 13.72 6.47 16.52
N VAL A 152 13.73 5.20 16.91
CA VAL A 152 13.53 4.75 18.29
C VAL A 152 14.70 3.86 18.68
N SER A 153 15.21 4.01 19.90
CA SER A 153 16.29 3.17 20.41
C SER A 153 15.76 1.78 20.78
N PHE A 154 16.11 0.76 20.00
CA PHE A 154 15.86 -0.65 20.32
C PHE A 154 17.08 -1.29 21.00
N GLY A 155 16.87 -2.41 21.69
CA GLY A 155 17.98 -3.22 22.22
C GLY A 155 18.85 -3.75 21.06
N THR A 156 20.17 -3.70 21.20
CA THR A 156 21.10 -4.06 20.12
C THR A 156 21.36 -5.56 19.97
N PHE A 157 20.72 -6.39 20.80
CA PHE A 157 20.82 -7.87 20.78
C PHE A 157 22.25 -8.40 20.55
N SER A 158 23.24 -7.82 21.23
CA SER A 158 24.69 -8.05 21.02
C SER A 158 25.20 -9.49 21.24
N ARG A 159 24.31 -10.45 21.53
CA ARG A 159 24.62 -11.86 21.80
C ARG A 159 23.86 -12.84 20.92
N VAL A 160 23.22 -12.39 19.83
CA VAL A 160 22.61 -13.31 18.86
C VAL A 160 23.72 -13.79 17.91
N GLN A 161 24.19 -15.01 18.16
CA GLN A 161 25.08 -15.78 17.28
C GLN A 161 24.27 -16.68 16.37
#